data_AF-A0A954Y8B8-F1
#
_entry.id   AF-A0A954Y8B8-F1
#
_cell.length_a   1.000
_cell.length_b   1.000
_cell.length_c   1.000
_cell.angle_alpha   90.00
_cell.angle_beta   90.00
_cell.angle_gamma   90.00
#
_symmetry.space_group_name_H-M   'P 1'
#
loop_
_entity.id
_entity.type
_entity.pdbx_description
1 polymer ?
#
loop_
_entity_poly.entity_id
_entity_poly.type
_entity_poly.pdbx_seq_one_letter_code
_entity_poly.pdbx_strand_id
1 'polypeptide(L)'
;VITVTAGYAVTFLAGFIGICALVHRMATGYDSYPPGKRPVESEEFQQIMGRMIYGIVCFAIFFSFIGTVLGGLWADDSWGRFWGWDPKENGALMIVLWNALLLHARWDKQVGQRGFAALAVLGNVVTAWSWFGTNQLGIGLHAYGFTSGALYSLIGFISANLVFVLVSLMVTHAFSAGVKNVARGT
;
A
#
# COMPACT_ATOMS: atom_id res chain seq x y z
N VAL A 1 -21.64 -0.47 0.79
CA VAL A 1 -20.65 -1.29 1.55
C VAL A 1 -19.79 -2.16 0.63
N ILE A 2 -20.36 -3.05 -0.20
CA ILE A 2 -19.57 -3.99 -1.04
C ILE A 2 -18.51 -3.30 -1.92
N THR A 3 -18.88 -2.21 -2.59
CA THR A 3 -17.99 -1.44 -3.48
C THR A 3 -16.75 -0.92 -2.75
N VAL A 4 -16.93 -0.30 -1.58
CA VAL A 4 -15.81 0.29 -0.83
C VAL A 4 -14.92 -0.81 -0.24
N THR A 5 -15.51 -1.89 0.28
CA THR A 5 -14.75 -3.03 0.81
C THR A 5 -13.96 -3.77 -0.28
N ALA A 6 -14.45 -3.80 -1.51
CA ALA A 6 -13.70 -4.33 -2.64
C ALA A 6 -12.45 -3.48 -2.91
N GLY A 7 -12.56 -2.15 -2.93
CA GLY A 7 -11.40 -1.26 -3.08
C GLY A 7 -10.34 -1.48 -1.99
N TYR A 8 -10.78 -1.71 -0.75
CA TYR A 8 -9.88 -1.96 0.38
C TYR A 8 -9.17 -3.31 0.25
N ALA A 9 -9.92 -4.38 -0.09
CA ALA A 9 -9.35 -5.70 -0.31
C ALA A 9 -8.33 -5.72 -1.46
N VAL A 10 -8.62 -4.99 -2.55
CA VAL A 10 -7.71 -4.85 -3.69
C VAL A 10 -6.46 -4.04 -3.29
N THR A 11 -6.57 -3.06 -2.39
CA THR A 11 -5.39 -2.36 -1.84
C THR A 11 -4.50 -3.33 -1.06
N PHE A 12 -5.08 -4.22 -0.23
CA PHE A 12 -4.32 -5.26 0.45
C PHE A 12 -3.64 -6.24 -0.51
N LEU A 13 -4.33 -6.61 -1.60
CA LEU A 13 -3.75 -7.45 -2.64
C LEU A 13 -2.54 -6.77 -3.30
N ALA A 14 -2.60 -5.48 -3.60
CA ALA A 14 -1.46 -4.73 -4.14
C ALA A 14 -0.26 -4.79 -3.17
N GLY A 15 -0.50 -4.60 -1.87
CA GLY A 15 0.54 -4.73 -0.86
C GLY A 15 1.10 -6.15 -0.77
N PHE A 16 0.28 -7.19 -0.88
CA PHE A 16 0.76 -8.58 -0.93
C PHE A 16 1.68 -8.84 -2.13
N ILE A 17 1.32 -8.36 -3.32
CA ILE A 17 2.21 -8.45 -4.49
C ILE A 17 3.49 -7.62 -4.29
N GLY A 18 3.39 -6.47 -3.62
CA GLY A 18 4.54 -5.67 -3.19
C GLY A 18 5.51 -6.43 -2.27
N ILE A 19 4.97 -7.19 -1.31
CA ILE A 19 5.76 -8.07 -0.43
C ILE A 19 6.49 -9.12 -1.27
N CYS A 20 5.80 -9.82 -2.18
CA CYS A 20 6.42 -10.81 -3.07
C CYS A 20 7.56 -10.22 -3.90
N ALA A 21 7.35 -9.02 -4.46
CA ALA A 21 8.36 -8.31 -5.25
C ALA A 21 9.61 -7.96 -4.42
N LEU A 22 9.43 -7.51 -3.17
CA LEU A 22 10.51 -7.14 -2.27
C LEU A 22 11.25 -8.37 -1.71
N VAL A 23 10.53 -9.43 -1.33
CA VAL A 23 11.12 -10.70 -0.91
C VAL A 23 11.97 -11.29 -2.02
N HIS A 24 11.45 -11.37 -3.25
CA HIS A 24 12.22 -11.83 -4.40
C HIS A 24 13.50 -11.00 -4.58
N ARG A 25 13.39 -9.68 -4.52
CA ARG A 25 14.52 -8.75 -4.67
C ARG A 25 15.60 -8.96 -3.60
N MET A 26 15.21 -9.27 -2.37
CA MET A 26 16.14 -9.63 -1.29
C MET A 26 16.76 -11.02 -1.51
N ALA A 27 15.95 -12.02 -1.86
CA ALA A 27 16.37 -13.41 -1.99
C ALA A 27 17.35 -13.64 -3.15
N THR A 28 17.14 -12.97 -4.29
CA THR A 28 18.00 -13.13 -5.48
C THR A 28 19.17 -12.17 -5.53
N GLY A 29 19.28 -11.25 -4.56
CA GLY A 29 20.26 -10.17 -4.62
C GLY A 29 20.11 -9.35 -5.91
N TYR A 30 18.87 -9.11 -6.37
CA TYR A 30 18.59 -8.48 -7.65
C TYR A 30 19.29 -7.12 -7.83
N ASP A 31 19.47 -6.36 -6.75
CA ASP A 31 20.16 -5.08 -6.74
C ASP A 31 21.70 -5.20 -6.64
N SER A 32 22.23 -6.40 -6.50
CA SER A 32 23.68 -6.71 -6.56
C SER A 32 24.20 -6.79 -8.00
N TYR A 33 23.33 -6.68 -9.00
CA TYR A 33 23.71 -6.63 -10.41
C TYR A 33 23.47 -5.23 -10.98
N PRO A 34 24.42 -4.67 -11.74
CA PRO A 34 24.22 -3.38 -12.39
C PRO A 34 23.08 -3.47 -13.42
N PRO A 35 22.41 -2.34 -13.72
CA PRO A 35 21.40 -2.29 -14.77
C PRO A 35 21.95 -2.87 -16.09
N GLY A 36 21.19 -3.76 -16.73
CA GLY A 36 21.59 -4.44 -17.98
C GLY A 36 22.36 -5.75 -17.80
N LYS A 37 22.85 -6.08 -16.58
CA LYS A 37 23.47 -7.39 -16.28
C LYS A 37 22.66 -8.25 -15.30
N ARG A 38 21.40 -7.89 -15.09
CA ARG A 38 20.50 -8.63 -14.20
C ARG A 38 20.07 -9.94 -14.86
N PRO A 39 19.91 -11.03 -14.08
CA PRO A 39 19.35 -12.27 -14.62
C PRO A 39 17.98 -12.03 -15.26
N VAL A 40 17.78 -12.54 -16.48
CA VAL A 40 16.58 -12.30 -17.28
C VAL A 40 15.31 -12.68 -16.53
N GLU A 41 15.29 -13.87 -15.92
CA GLU A 41 14.14 -14.37 -15.15
C GLU A 41 13.77 -13.42 -13.99
N SER A 42 14.78 -12.89 -13.30
CA SER A 42 14.56 -11.96 -12.18
C SER A 42 14.06 -10.59 -12.65
N GLU A 43 14.53 -10.12 -13.81
CA GLU A 43 14.06 -8.89 -14.43
C GLU A 43 12.59 -9.01 -14.86
N GLU A 44 12.25 -10.10 -15.55
CA GLU A 44 10.88 -10.41 -15.97
C GLU A 44 9.94 -10.52 -14.78
N PHE A 45 10.35 -11.22 -13.72
CA PHE A 45 9.56 -11.31 -12.49
C PHE A 45 9.25 -9.93 -11.90
N GLN A 46 10.25 -9.07 -11.76
CA GLN A 46 10.07 -7.71 -11.20
C GLN A 46 9.16 -6.84 -12.09
N GLN A 47 9.23 -6.99 -13.41
CA GLN A 47 8.36 -6.29 -14.35
C GLN A 47 6.91 -6.78 -14.26
N ILE A 48 6.69 -8.10 -14.19
CA ILE A 48 5.36 -8.70 -14.04
C ILE A 48 4.73 -8.24 -12.72
N MET A 49 5.44 -8.36 -11.60
CA MET A 49 4.96 -7.88 -10.31
C MET A 49 4.60 -6.39 -10.35
N GLY A 50 5.43 -5.57 -11.01
CA GLY A 50 5.15 -4.15 -11.18
C GLY A 50 3.89 -3.84 -11.95
N ARG A 51 3.68 -4.53 -13.07
CA ARG A 51 2.46 -4.38 -13.89
C ARG A 51 1.23 -4.84 -13.13
N MET A 52 1.33 -5.94 -12.39
CA MET A 52 0.26 -6.42 -11.52
C MET A 52 -0.10 -5.40 -10.45
N ILE A 53 0.87 -4.90 -9.69
CA ILE A 53 0.64 -3.86 -8.66
C ILE A 53 -0.05 -2.65 -9.29
N TYR A 54 0.44 -2.16 -10.43
CA TYR A 54 -0.16 -1.01 -11.11
C TYR A 54 -1.62 -1.26 -11.49
N GLY A 55 -1.92 -2.38 -12.15
CA GLY A 55 -3.29 -2.75 -12.52
C GLY A 55 -4.20 -2.88 -11.30
N ILE A 56 -3.74 -3.57 -10.26
CA ILE A 56 -4.48 -3.75 -9.01
C ILE A 56 -4.78 -2.39 -8.35
N VAL A 57 -3.81 -1.48 -8.28
CA VAL A 57 -4.01 -0.15 -7.67
C VAL A 57 -5.00 0.69 -8.49
N CYS A 58 -5.03 0.58 -9.82
CA CYS A 58 -6.06 1.23 -10.65
C CYS A 58 -7.48 0.74 -10.30
N PHE A 59 -7.65 -0.57 -10.04
CA PHE A 59 -8.92 -1.09 -9.54
C PHE A 59 -9.21 -0.62 -8.12
N ALA A 60 -8.20 -0.59 -7.24
CA ALA A 60 -8.34 -0.16 -5.86
C ALA A 60 -8.83 1.29 -5.76
N ILE A 61 -8.22 2.22 -6.50
CA ILE A 61 -8.62 3.63 -6.50
C ILE A 61 -10.04 3.80 -7.06
N PHE A 62 -10.39 3.10 -8.15
CA PHE A 62 -11.73 3.21 -8.74
C PHE A 62 -12.81 2.78 -7.75
N PHE A 63 -12.67 1.59 -7.16
CA PHE A 63 -13.67 1.07 -6.22
C PHE A 63 -13.69 1.81 -4.88
N SER A 64 -12.52 2.23 -4.37
CA SER A 64 -12.47 3.03 -3.13
C SER A 64 -13.07 4.42 -3.33
N PHE A 65 -12.83 5.09 -4.46
CA PHE A 65 -13.41 6.39 -4.76
C PHE A 65 -14.93 6.32 -4.92
N ILE A 66 -15.41 5.45 -5.83
CA ILE A 66 -16.86 5.28 -6.03
C ILE A 66 -17.53 4.80 -4.75
N GLY A 67 -16.91 3.87 -4.03
CA GLY A 67 -17.41 3.40 -2.74
C GLY A 67 -17.52 4.51 -1.69
N THR A 68 -16.57 5.45 -1.66
CA THR A 68 -16.57 6.60 -0.76
C THR A 68 -17.70 7.58 -1.12
N VAL A 69 -17.88 7.90 -2.41
CA VAL A 69 -18.95 8.78 -2.88
C VAL A 69 -20.34 8.18 -2.60
N LEU A 70 -20.53 6.89 -2.92
CA LEU A 70 -21.78 6.18 -2.62
C LEU A 70 -22.04 6.11 -1.10
N GLY A 71 -20.98 6.00 -0.29
CA GLY A 71 -21.08 6.08 1.16
C GLY A 71 -21.59 7.45 1.64
N GLY A 72 -21.08 8.53 1.06
CA GLY A 72 -21.54 9.89 1.35
C GLY A 72 -22.99 10.13 0.95
N LEU A 73 -23.44 9.62 -0.21
CA LEU A 73 -24.85 9.71 -0.62
C LEU A 73 -25.77 9.00 0.38
N TRP A 74 -25.38 7.80 0.82
CA TRP A 74 -26.13 7.07 1.85
C TRP A 74 -26.15 7.80 3.20
N ALA A 75 -25.04 8.46 3.57
CA ALA A 75 -24.98 9.27 4.79
C ALA A 75 -25.89 10.50 4.73
N ASP A 76 -26.04 11.10 3.54
CA ASP A 76 -26.98 12.21 3.31
C ASP A 76 -28.42 11.75 3.53
N ASP A 77 -28.81 10.62 2.94
CA ASP A 77 -30.15 10.04 3.11
C ASP A 77 -30.43 9.61 4.57
N SER A 78 -29.41 9.13 5.28
CA SER A 78 -29.57 8.54 6.62
C SER A 78 -29.47 9.56 7.76
N TRP A 79 -28.57 10.54 7.62
CA TRP A 79 -28.18 11.47 8.67
C TRP A 79 -28.29 12.94 8.26
N GLY A 80 -28.79 13.23 7.05
CA GLY A 80 -29.03 14.58 6.55
C GLY A 80 -27.76 15.34 6.18
N ARG A 81 -26.63 14.64 5.97
CA ARG A 81 -25.38 15.24 5.49
C ARG A 81 -24.53 14.28 4.66
N PHE A 82 -24.02 14.76 3.53
CA PHE A 82 -23.11 14.00 2.66
C PHE A 82 -21.74 13.70 3.29
N TRP A 83 -21.19 14.65 4.06
CA TRP A 83 -19.85 14.55 4.66
C TRP A 83 -19.74 15.42 5.92
N GLY A 84 -18.94 14.99 6.89
CA GLY A 84 -18.80 15.63 8.20
C GLY A 84 -17.44 15.44 8.86
N TRP A 85 -16.43 14.98 8.12
CA TRP A 85 -15.04 14.84 8.57
C TRP A 85 -14.85 13.94 9.78
N ASP A 86 -15.75 12.99 10.01
CA ASP A 86 -15.58 12.03 11.09
C ASP A 86 -14.48 11.00 10.77
N PRO A 87 -13.93 10.29 11.77
CA PRO A 87 -12.79 9.41 11.55
C PRO A 87 -12.98 8.36 10.44
N LYS A 88 -14.21 7.88 10.21
CA LYS A 88 -14.47 6.90 9.14
C LYS A 88 -14.40 7.50 7.76
N GLU A 89 -15.01 8.67 7.60
CA GLU A 89 -14.98 9.44 6.37
C GLU A 89 -13.53 9.81 6.01
N ASN A 90 -12.75 10.31 6.98
CA ASN A 90 -11.33 10.59 6.80
C ASN A 90 -10.53 9.33 6.46
N GLY A 91 -10.85 8.20 7.08
CA GLY A 91 -10.23 6.91 6.77
C GLY A 91 -10.48 6.48 5.32
N ALA A 92 -11.71 6.61 4.84
CA ALA A 92 -12.05 6.30 3.45
C ALA A 92 -11.28 7.22 2.47
N LEU A 93 -11.24 8.53 2.75
CA LEU A 93 -10.48 9.49 1.98
C LEU A 93 -8.98 9.18 1.94
N MET A 94 -8.38 8.80 3.07
CA MET A 94 -6.96 8.42 3.15
C MET A 94 -6.62 7.28 2.18
N ILE A 95 -7.49 6.27 2.04
CA ILE A 95 -7.25 5.14 1.12
C ILE A 95 -7.29 5.61 -0.34
N VAL A 96 -8.27 6.45 -0.69
CA VAL A 96 -8.37 7.03 -2.04
C VAL A 96 -7.11 7.84 -2.37
N LEU A 97 -6.71 8.72 -1.46
CA LEU A 97 -5.52 9.57 -1.64
C LEU A 97 -4.24 8.74 -1.71
N TRP A 98 -4.11 7.69 -0.90
CA TRP A 98 -2.93 6.83 -0.94
C TRP A 98 -2.79 6.09 -2.27
N ASN A 99 -3.89 5.52 -2.78
CA ASN A 99 -3.88 4.86 -4.09
C ASN A 99 -3.61 5.85 -5.22
N ALA A 100 -4.15 7.07 -5.15
CA ALA A 100 -3.83 8.15 -6.09
C ALA A 100 -2.34 8.52 -6.05
N LEU A 101 -1.78 8.68 -4.85
CA LEU A 101 -0.38 8.98 -4.64
C LEU A 101 0.53 7.89 -5.22
N LEU A 102 0.18 6.61 -5.05
CA LEU A 102 0.94 5.50 -5.64
C LEU A 102 1.05 5.63 -7.16
N LEU A 103 -0.11 5.83 -7.82
CA LEU A 103 -0.18 5.92 -9.28
C LEU A 103 0.55 7.16 -9.78
N HIS A 104 0.38 8.30 -9.10
CA HIS A 104 1.04 9.55 -9.44
C HIS A 104 2.57 9.45 -9.29
N ALA A 105 3.06 8.90 -8.17
CA ALA A 105 4.49 8.69 -7.95
C ALA A 105 5.12 7.77 -9.02
N ARG A 106 4.35 6.80 -9.54
CA ARG A 106 4.78 5.93 -10.64
C ARG A 106 4.76 6.65 -11.99
N TRP A 107 3.70 7.41 -12.26
CA TRP A 107 3.55 8.18 -13.50
C TRP A 107 4.68 9.19 -13.67
N ASP A 108 4.97 9.95 -12.62
CA ASP A 108 6.00 11.00 -12.60
C ASP A 108 7.42 10.43 -12.46
N LYS A 109 7.57 9.10 -12.44
CA LYS A 109 8.84 8.38 -12.28
C LYS A 109 9.61 8.78 -11.01
N GLN A 110 8.92 9.33 -10.00
CA GLN A 110 9.50 9.66 -8.69
C GLN A 110 9.97 8.39 -7.97
N VAL A 111 9.30 7.26 -8.22
CA VAL A 111 9.68 5.96 -7.67
C VAL A 111 9.96 4.91 -8.75
N GLY A 112 11.11 4.23 -8.61
CA GLY A 112 11.42 3.03 -9.37
C GLY A 112 10.62 1.81 -8.90
N GLN A 113 10.88 0.65 -9.50
CA GLN A 113 10.16 -0.60 -9.21
C GLN A 113 10.17 -1.00 -7.73
N ARG A 114 11.32 -0.79 -7.07
CA ARG A 114 11.50 -1.00 -5.62
C ARG A 114 10.60 -0.09 -4.78
N GLY A 115 10.63 1.22 -5.06
CA GLY A 115 9.86 2.21 -4.32
C GLY A 115 8.36 2.02 -4.52
N PHE A 116 7.94 1.67 -5.73
CA PHE A 116 6.55 1.38 -6.05
C PHE A 116 6.04 0.15 -5.27
N ALA A 117 6.82 -0.93 -5.19
CA ALA A 117 6.49 -2.09 -4.36
C ALA A 117 6.40 -1.73 -2.87
N ALA A 118 7.34 -0.93 -2.35
CA ALA A 118 7.31 -0.47 -0.95
C ALA A 118 6.07 0.38 -0.63
N LEU A 119 5.72 1.33 -1.50
CA LEU A 119 4.50 2.13 -1.35
C LEU A 119 3.24 1.26 -1.36
N ALA A 120 3.19 0.22 -2.19
CA ALA A 120 2.06 -0.72 -2.22
C ALA A 120 1.91 -1.45 -0.87
N VAL A 121 3.01 -1.89 -0.25
CA VAL A 121 2.98 -2.48 1.11
C VAL A 121 2.50 -1.47 2.15
N LEU A 122 2.95 -0.21 2.06
CA LEU A 122 2.47 0.85 2.95
C LEU A 122 0.97 1.17 2.75
N GLY A 123 0.41 0.83 1.59
CA GLY A 123 -1.05 0.85 1.36
C GLY A 123 -1.81 -0.08 2.31
N ASN A 124 -1.21 -1.20 2.72
CA ASN A 124 -1.79 -2.08 3.75
C ASN A 124 -1.92 -1.36 5.09
N VAL A 125 -0.92 -0.55 5.46
CA VAL A 125 -0.91 0.19 6.72
C VAL A 125 -2.04 1.23 6.72
N VAL A 126 -2.13 2.02 5.65
CA VAL A 126 -3.20 3.01 5.49
C VAL A 126 -4.57 2.34 5.51
N THR A 127 -4.75 1.26 4.76
CA THR A 127 -6.03 0.55 4.67
C THR A 127 -6.41 -0.09 6.01
N ALA A 128 -5.47 -0.71 6.72
CA ALA A 128 -5.72 -1.31 8.02
C ALA A 128 -6.11 -0.27 9.07
N TRP A 129 -5.42 0.88 9.11
CA TRP A 129 -5.79 1.98 9.99
C TRP A 129 -7.18 2.54 9.66
N SER A 130 -7.44 2.83 8.39
CA SER A 130 -8.71 3.39 7.93
C SER A 130 -9.89 2.45 8.16
N TRP A 131 -9.71 1.14 7.98
CA TRP A 131 -10.78 0.16 8.16
C TRP A 131 -10.97 -0.19 9.64
N PHE A 132 -9.91 -0.56 10.35
CA PHE A 132 -10.00 -1.09 11.71
C PHE A 132 -9.67 -0.06 12.80
N GLY A 133 -8.67 0.79 12.58
CA GLY A 133 -8.18 1.76 13.57
C GLY A 133 -9.18 2.87 13.87
N THR A 134 -9.84 3.40 12.85
CA THR A 134 -10.89 4.43 13.00
C THR A 134 -12.05 4.00 13.90
N ASN A 135 -12.37 2.69 13.95
CA ASN A 135 -13.38 2.15 14.89
C ASN A 135 -12.94 2.28 16.34
N GLN A 136 -11.64 2.19 16.64
CA GLN A 136 -11.13 2.19 18.00
C GLN A 136 -11.10 3.59 18.63
N LEU A 137 -11.27 4.65 17.83
CA LEU A 137 -11.33 6.02 18.33
C LEU A 137 -12.64 6.32 19.07
N GLY A 138 -13.71 5.56 18.80
CA GLY A 138 -15.00 5.68 19.47
C GLY A 138 -15.69 7.04 19.34
N ILE A 139 -15.32 7.81 18.32
CA ILE A 139 -15.85 9.15 18.04
C ILE A 139 -16.60 9.11 16.70
N GLY A 140 -17.75 9.78 16.64
CA GLY A 140 -18.57 9.94 15.44
C GLY A 140 -19.77 8.99 15.39
N LEU A 141 -20.65 9.21 14.40
CA LEU A 141 -21.90 8.45 14.20
C LEU A 141 -21.66 6.97 13.86
N HIS A 142 -20.40 6.59 13.63
CA HIS A 142 -19.96 5.25 13.28
C HIS A 142 -19.32 4.48 14.46
N ALA A 143 -19.42 4.96 15.69
CA ALA A 143 -18.80 4.36 16.87
C ALA A 143 -19.52 3.06 17.34
N TYR A 144 -19.38 1.97 16.58
CA TYR A 144 -19.88 0.64 16.92
C TYR A 144 -18.83 -0.44 16.59
N GLY A 145 -18.81 -1.55 17.32
CA GLY A 145 -17.94 -2.71 17.02
C GLY A 145 -16.55 -2.68 17.67
N PHE A 146 -16.46 -2.30 18.94
CA PHE A 146 -15.22 -2.43 19.72
C PHE A 146 -14.95 -3.91 20.03
N THR A 147 -13.74 -4.35 19.72
CA THR A 147 -13.29 -5.71 20.03
C THR A 147 -12.03 -5.62 20.87
N SER A 148 -12.06 -6.18 22.09
CA SER A 148 -10.88 -6.30 22.92
C SER A 148 -9.79 -7.08 22.17
N GLY A 149 -8.58 -6.53 22.09
CA GLY A 149 -7.48 -7.12 21.32
C GLY A 149 -7.31 -6.59 19.89
N ALA A 150 -8.33 -6.00 19.26
CA ALA A 150 -8.23 -5.53 17.88
C ALA A 150 -7.17 -4.44 17.68
N LEU A 151 -7.02 -3.53 18.66
CA LEU A 151 -5.99 -2.51 18.63
C LEU A 151 -4.57 -3.13 18.69
N TYR A 152 -4.36 -4.17 19.50
CA TYR A 152 -3.07 -4.87 19.59
C TYR A 152 -2.74 -5.60 18.29
N SER A 153 -3.72 -6.31 17.70
CA SER A 153 -3.54 -6.94 16.39
C SER A 153 -3.25 -5.91 15.29
N LEU A 154 -3.92 -4.77 15.32
CA LEU A 154 -3.69 -3.68 14.37
C LEU A 154 -2.28 -3.09 14.51
N ILE A 155 -1.86 -2.77 15.73
CA ILE A 155 -0.50 -2.26 16.00
C ILE A 155 0.54 -3.29 15.57
N GLY A 156 0.34 -4.57 15.87
CA GLY A 156 1.21 -5.66 15.42
C GLY A 156 1.31 -5.73 13.89
N PHE A 157 0.17 -5.68 13.20
CA PHE A 157 0.12 -5.69 11.73
C PHE A 157 0.82 -4.48 11.10
N ILE A 158 0.54 -3.27 11.60
CA ILE A 158 1.17 -2.03 11.12
C ILE A 158 2.68 -2.11 11.36
N SER A 159 3.10 -2.47 12.56
CA SER A 159 4.52 -2.59 12.91
C SER A 159 5.24 -3.61 12.03
N ALA A 160 4.62 -4.76 11.76
CA ALA A 160 5.19 -5.79 10.89
C ALA A 160 5.38 -5.28 9.45
N ASN A 161 4.40 -4.57 8.87
CA ASN A 161 4.53 -3.99 7.53
C ASN A 161 5.60 -2.89 7.48
N LEU A 162 5.67 -2.02 8.50
CA LEU A 162 6.67 -0.95 8.58
C LEU A 162 8.09 -1.53 8.71
N VAL A 163 8.29 -2.49 9.63
CA VAL A 163 9.57 -3.17 9.81
C VAL A 163 9.97 -3.90 8.53
N PHE A 164 9.04 -4.61 7.89
CA PHE A 164 9.31 -5.30 6.62
C PHE A 164 9.77 -4.32 5.53
N VAL A 165 9.08 -3.20 5.35
CA VAL A 165 9.47 -2.17 4.38
C VAL A 165 10.86 -1.63 4.71
N LEU A 166 11.12 -1.27 5.97
CA LEU A 166 12.42 -0.74 6.41
C LEU A 166 13.55 -1.74 6.13
N VAL A 167 13.40 -2.99 6.56
CA VAL A 167 14.40 -4.05 6.34
C VAL A 167 14.62 -4.27 4.85
N SER A 168 13.55 -4.37 4.06
CA SER A 168 13.67 -4.59 2.61
C SER A 168 14.42 -3.47 1.91
N LEU A 169 14.20 -2.21 2.30
CA LEU A 169 14.91 -1.07 1.75
C LEU A 169 16.37 -1.03 2.19
N MET A 170 16.67 -1.37 3.45
CA MET A 170 18.04 -1.45 3.95
C MET A 170 18.85 -2.53 3.22
N VAL A 171 18.33 -3.75 3.13
CA VAL A 171 18.99 -4.89 2.48
C VAL A 171 19.26 -4.59 1.01
N THR A 172 18.25 -4.13 0.28
CA THR A 172 18.40 -3.83 -1.15
C THR A 172 19.29 -2.61 -1.41
N HIS A 173 19.33 -1.64 -0.50
CA HIS A 173 20.28 -0.53 -0.58
C HIS A 173 21.72 -1.00 -0.38
N ALA A 174 21.97 -1.90 0.58
CA ALA A 174 23.30 -2.47 0.80
C ALA A 174 23.84 -3.18 -0.45
N PHE A 175 22.99 -3.97 -1.13
CA PHE A 175 23.33 -4.60 -2.41
C PHE A 175 23.71 -3.57 -3.48
N SER A 176 22.89 -2.54 -3.66
CA SER A 176 23.16 -1.49 -4.67
C SER A 176 24.43 -0.69 -4.35
N ALA A 177 24.72 -0.43 -3.09
CA ALA A 177 25.93 0.27 -2.67
C ALA A 177 27.20 -0.56 -2.96
N GLY A 178 27.16 -1.87 -2.74
CA GLY A 178 28.26 -2.78 -3.07
C GLY A 178 28.64 -2.71 -4.55
N VAL A 179 27.66 -2.72 -5.44
CA VAL A 179 27.89 -2.61 -6.90
C VAL A 179 28.56 -1.29 -7.28
N LYS A 180 28.10 -0.17 -6.72
CA LYS A 180 28.66 1.16 -7.00
C LYS A 180 30.11 1.29 -6.54
N ASN A 181 30.46 0.65 -5.42
CA ASN A 181 31.83 0.68 -4.90
C ASN A 181 32.79 -0.13 -5.78
N VAL A 182 32.38 -1.31 -6.25
CA VAL A 182 33.18 -2.12 -7.19
C VAL A 182 33.42 -1.36 -8.50
N ALA A 183 32.38 -0.71 -9.04
CA ALA A 183 32.49 0.05 -10.30
C ALA A 183 33.38 1.31 -10.21
N ARG A 184 33.69 1.81 -9.01
CA ARG A 184 34.59 2.97 -8.80
C ARG A 184 36.03 2.58 -8.51
N GLY A 185 36.29 1.32 -8.15
CA GLY A 185 37.62 0.80 -7.83
C GLY A 185 38.37 0.18 -9.01
N THR A 186 37.75 0.14 -10.19
CA THR A 186 38.30 -0.29 -11.49
C THR A 186 38.45 0.91 -12.41
#